data_AF-A0AA36HY00-F1
#
_entry.id   AF-A0AA36HY00-F1
#
_cell.length_a   1.000
_cell.length_b   1.000
_cell.length_c   1.000
_cell.angle_alpha   90.00
_cell.angle_beta   90.00
_cell.angle_gamma   90.00
#
_symmetry.space_group_name_H-M   'P 1'
#
loop_
_entity.id
_entity.type
_entity.pdbx_description
1 polymer ?
#
loop_
_entity_poly.entity_id
_entity_poly.type
_entity_poly.pdbx_seq_one_letter_code
_entity_poly.pdbx_strand_id
1 'polypeptide(L)'
;MGVSHSMDKDQVLTQFEATTSSIKGIESKMSKVGQYMETVQVQRKDVTNYAEVTTSLIDGLGESIADQSKAMYDYFSSSFEHFAGLVEILETSLYNLKLQDAPRQMQMEFGPLLMPAVVLVCIITGSNCYFGFLLASDDFLADALGEGISHSAGNTTANSEAVLGEMNILVLFAITHVVLIGLAAIYILVDLLRRCLKARRSRKRRRRSSLTGATVADSDSDEPDLAESEAMQMDGSNDGPVSPRTNTERSLSATASFRSQRPKDQSPTPVSQLLRRLQHAATSRSFSSQPEARLKKMLGLVSRSVSRSKPTQEWLGSCCIKEDDVAVRAAAASSSTALHTLRKGKQVEVVQAIRGGKGKVWGRIARPSGWVLLADTGSGYLAVVKDRYGGASADS
;
A
#
# COMPACT_ATOMS: atom_id res chain seq x y z
N MET A 1 37.55 -86.47 23.44
CA MET A 1 38.38 -85.46 22.75
C MET A 1 38.57 -84.28 23.69
N GLY A 2 39.62 -84.32 24.51
CA GLY A 2 39.94 -83.22 25.42
C GLY A 2 40.73 -82.16 24.65
N VAL A 3 40.11 -81.04 24.31
CA VAL A 3 40.80 -79.87 23.77
C VAL A 3 41.50 -79.19 24.94
N SER A 4 42.77 -79.52 25.15
CA SER A 4 43.62 -78.80 26.09
C SER A 4 43.93 -77.42 25.51
N HIS A 5 43.13 -76.41 25.89
CA HIS A 5 43.46 -75.00 25.69
C HIS A 5 44.65 -74.63 26.58
N SER A 6 45.87 -74.96 26.16
CA SER A 6 47.06 -74.28 26.68
C SER A 6 47.12 -72.91 26.03
N MET A 7 46.56 -71.92 26.71
CA MET A 7 46.60 -70.53 26.29
C MET A 7 48.06 -70.06 26.39
N ASP A 8 48.66 -69.76 25.25
CA ASP A 8 50.04 -69.31 25.18
C ASP A 8 50.17 -67.96 25.89
N LYS A 9 51.04 -67.87 26.90
CA LYS A 9 51.16 -66.68 27.77
C LYS A 9 51.48 -65.43 26.95
N ASP A 10 52.24 -65.59 25.88
CA ASP A 10 52.66 -64.48 25.02
C ASP A 10 51.48 -63.93 24.18
N GLN A 11 50.52 -64.79 23.81
CA GLN A 11 49.31 -64.38 23.11
C GLN A 11 48.39 -63.53 24.02
N VAL A 12 48.33 -63.86 25.31
CA VAL A 12 47.54 -63.11 26.30
C VAL A 12 48.12 -61.71 26.51
N LEU A 13 49.43 -61.60 26.68
CA LEU A 13 50.12 -60.32 26.84
C LEU A 13 49.92 -59.42 25.61
N THR A 14 50.05 -59.99 24.40
CA THR A 14 49.83 -59.24 23.15
C THR A 14 48.40 -58.71 23.04
N GLN A 15 47.40 -59.48 23.46
CA GLN A 15 46.00 -59.03 23.48
C GLN A 15 45.75 -57.95 24.54
N PHE A 16 46.38 -58.03 25.71
CA PHE A 16 46.30 -56.99 26.73
C PHE A 16 46.96 -55.68 26.27
N GLU A 17 48.10 -55.75 25.59
CA GLU A 17 48.76 -54.58 25.00
C GLU A 17 47.91 -53.94 23.90
N ALA A 18 47.32 -54.75 23.01
CA ALA A 18 46.42 -54.27 21.97
C ALA A 18 45.16 -53.60 22.55
N THR A 19 44.60 -54.16 23.62
CA THR A 19 43.44 -53.58 24.33
C THR A 19 43.83 -52.27 25.02
N THR A 20 44.99 -52.22 25.68
CA THR A 20 45.50 -51.02 26.34
C THR A 20 45.78 -49.89 25.34
N SER A 21 46.36 -50.21 24.18
CA SER A 21 46.57 -49.27 23.08
C SER A 21 45.25 -48.74 22.53
N SER A 22 44.24 -49.60 22.39
CA SER A 22 42.90 -49.22 21.95
C SER A 22 42.21 -48.29 22.95
N ILE A 23 42.32 -48.55 24.25
CA ILE A 23 41.77 -47.68 25.31
C ILE A 23 42.40 -46.29 25.25
N LYS A 24 43.74 -46.19 25.15
CA LYS A 24 44.43 -44.90 24.98
C LYS A 24 43.99 -44.16 23.71
N GLY A 25 43.74 -44.90 22.63
CA GLY A 25 43.19 -44.34 21.40
C GLY A 25 41.78 -43.76 21.57
N ILE A 26 40.92 -44.44 22.35
CA ILE A 26 39.57 -43.96 22.68
C ILE A 26 39.64 -42.71 23.57
N GLU A 27 40.50 -42.68 24.58
CA GLU A 27 40.71 -41.52 25.45
C GLU A 27 41.15 -40.29 24.66
N SER A 28 42.11 -40.46 23.73
CA SER A 28 42.56 -39.39 22.83
C SER A 28 41.43 -38.87 21.94
N LYS A 29 40.60 -39.77 21.38
CA LYS A 29 39.44 -39.38 20.57
C LYS A 29 38.37 -38.69 21.41
N MET A 30 38.08 -39.16 22.62
CA MET A 30 37.13 -38.51 23.54
C MET A 30 37.61 -37.11 23.92
N SER A 31 38.91 -36.93 24.18
CA SER A 31 39.48 -35.60 24.43
C SER A 31 39.28 -34.65 23.24
N LYS A 32 39.52 -35.10 22.01
CA LYS A 32 39.24 -34.33 20.79
C LYS A 32 37.75 -34.00 20.62
N VAL A 33 36.85 -34.96 20.88
CA VAL A 33 35.40 -34.72 20.82
C VAL A 33 34.98 -33.70 21.88
N GLY A 34 35.58 -33.72 23.07
CA GLY A 34 35.37 -32.69 24.09
C GLY A 34 35.73 -31.29 23.59
N GLN A 35 36.90 -31.14 22.96
CA GLN A 35 37.34 -29.88 22.36
C GLN A 35 36.41 -29.42 21.22
N TYR A 36 35.95 -30.34 20.35
CA TYR A 36 34.98 -29.99 19.31
C TYR A 36 33.62 -29.56 19.90
N MET A 37 33.18 -30.20 20.97
CA MET A 37 31.92 -29.84 21.61
C MET A 37 31.99 -28.48 22.29
N GLU A 38 33.12 -28.15 22.91
CA GLU A 38 33.38 -26.83 23.50
C GLU A 38 33.40 -25.73 22.42
N THR A 39 34.12 -25.93 21.32
CA THR A 39 34.17 -24.97 20.20
C THR A 39 32.79 -24.76 19.56
N VAL A 40 32.00 -25.82 19.38
CA VAL A 40 30.61 -25.71 18.88
C VAL A 40 29.71 -24.96 19.86
N GLN A 41 29.91 -25.15 21.18
CA GLN A 41 29.15 -24.39 22.19
C GLN A 41 29.49 -22.91 22.17
N VAL A 42 30.77 -22.54 22.01
CA VAL A 42 31.20 -21.14 21.86
C VAL A 42 30.61 -20.53 20.58
N GLN A 43 30.76 -21.19 19.43
CA GLN A 43 30.18 -20.72 18.17
C GLN A 43 28.66 -20.54 18.25
N ARG A 44 27.96 -21.45 18.93
CA ARG A 44 26.51 -21.33 19.11
C ARG A 44 26.14 -20.09 19.93
N LYS A 45 26.91 -19.77 20.98
CA LYS A 45 26.71 -18.55 21.78
C LYS A 45 26.95 -17.29 20.94
N ASP A 46 27.98 -17.29 20.11
CA ASP A 46 28.28 -16.15 19.24
C ASP A 46 27.17 -15.93 18.22
N VAL A 47 26.68 -16.98 17.56
CA VAL A 47 25.57 -16.90 16.61
C VAL A 47 24.29 -16.40 17.29
N THR A 48 24.00 -16.82 18.53
CA THR A 48 22.84 -16.30 19.26
C THR A 48 23.00 -14.82 19.59
N ASN A 49 24.19 -14.37 20.01
CA ASN A 49 24.46 -12.96 20.29
C ASN A 49 24.32 -12.10 19.02
N TYR A 50 24.85 -12.56 17.88
CA TYR A 50 24.67 -11.88 16.60
C TYR A 50 23.20 -11.80 16.16
N ALA A 51 22.42 -12.86 16.41
CA ALA A 51 20.99 -12.86 16.12
C ALA A 51 20.22 -11.87 17.00
N GLU A 52 20.57 -11.75 18.28
CA GLU A 52 19.97 -10.77 19.19
C GLU A 52 20.28 -9.33 18.76
N VAL A 53 21.55 -9.03 18.45
CA VAL A 53 21.94 -7.69 17.95
C VAL A 53 21.21 -7.37 16.65
N THR A 54 21.17 -8.32 15.70
CA THR A 54 20.47 -8.12 14.41
C THR A 54 18.97 -7.88 14.63
N THR A 55 18.35 -8.59 15.56
CA THR A 55 16.92 -8.39 15.89
C THR A 55 16.70 -7.01 16.48
N SER A 56 17.57 -6.56 17.39
CA SER A 56 17.48 -5.21 17.96
C SER A 56 17.67 -4.10 16.92
N LEU A 57 18.55 -4.30 15.94
CA LEU A 57 18.75 -3.36 14.82
C LEU A 57 17.52 -3.32 13.90
N ILE A 58 16.91 -4.47 13.60
CA ILE A 58 15.69 -4.52 12.78
C ILE A 58 14.52 -3.84 13.49
N ASP A 59 14.38 -4.04 14.80
CA ASP A 59 13.34 -3.40 15.59
C ASP A 59 13.55 -1.88 15.66
N GLY A 60 14.81 -1.42 15.86
CA GLY A 60 15.15 0.01 15.83
C GLY A 60 14.95 0.67 14.46
N LEU A 61 15.29 -0.03 13.36
CA LEU A 61 14.98 0.42 12.01
C LEU A 61 13.48 0.48 11.76
N GLY A 62 12.71 -0.47 12.30
CA GLY A 62 11.25 -0.47 12.20
C GLY A 62 10.61 0.75 12.87
N GLU A 63 11.08 1.11 14.06
CA GLU A 63 10.64 2.31 14.79
C GLU A 63 11.06 3.60 14.07
N SER A 64 12.32 3.69 13.63
CA SER A 64 12.83 4.84 12.88
C SER A 64 12.10 5.07 11.56
N ILE A 65 11.82 4.01 10.79
CA ILE A 65 11.05 4.11 9.54
C ILE A 65 9.61 4.53 9.82
N ALA A 66 8.99 4.03 10.89
CA ALA A 66 7.65 4.42 11.27
C ALA A 66 7.57 5.93 11.59
N ASP A 67 8.50 6.44 12.39
CA ASP A 67 8.58 7.85 12.76
C ASP A 67 8.90 8.74 11.55
N GLN A 68 9.88 8.37 10.73
CA GLN A 68 10.24 9.12 9.53
C GLN A 68 9.10 9.13 8.51
N SER A 69 8.38 8.01 8.36
CA SER A 69 7.22 7.95 7.47
C SER A 69 6.11 8.89 7.95
N LYS A 70 5.86 8.95 9.26
CA LYS A 70 4.88 9.85 9.86
C LYS A 70 5.24 11.32 9.62
N ALA A 71 6.49 11.70 9.89
CA ALA A 71 6.98 13.05 9.62
C ALA A 71 6.83 13.43 8.13
N MET A 72 7.14 12.49 7.22
CA MET A 72 6.96 12.69 5.78
C MET A 72 5.48 12.86 5.40
N TYR A 73 4.57 12.07 5.99
CA TYR A 73 3.13 12.24 5.79
C TYR A 73 2.62 13.59 6.27
N ASP A 74 3.06 14.05 7.44
CA ASP A 74 2.68 15.35 7.99
C ASP A 74 3.19 16.49 7.09
N TYR A 75 4.42 16.38 6.58
CA TYR A 75 4.97 17.32 5.59
C TYR A 75 4.15 17.36 4.29
N PHE A 76 3.81 16.20 3.73
CA PHE A 76 2.98 16.14 2.52
C PHE A 76 1.58 16.70 2.77
N SER A 77 0.96 16.38 3.90
CA SER A 77 -0.37 16.89 4.26
C SER A 77 -0.35 18.42 4.36
N SER A 78 0.64 18.97 5.06
CA SER A 78 0.84 20.42 5.17
C SER A 78 1.06 21.08 3.80
N SER A 79 1.87 20.46 2.94
CA SER A 79 2.09 20.93 1.57
C SER A 79 0.80 20.94 0.75
N PHE A 80 -0.02 19.89 0.84
CA PHE A 80 -1.33 19.83 0.16
C PHE A 80 -2.30 20.89 0.66
N GLU A 81 -2.31 21.20 1.95
CA GLU A 81 -3.12 22.31 2.50
C GLU A 81 -2.67 23.65 1.93
N HIS A 82 -1.36 23.89 1.84
CA HIS A 82 -0.83 25.11 1.24
C HIS A 82 -1.24 25.23 -0.25
N PHE A 83 -1.11 24.14 -1.02
CA PHE A 83 -1.57 24.12 -2.41
C PHE A 83 -3.07 24.33 -2.55
N ALA A 84 -3.88 23.74 -1.67
CA ALA A 84 -5.32 23.97 -1.67
C ALA A 84 -5.65 25.46 -1.45
N GLY A 85 -4.92 26.14 -0.56
CA GLY A 85 -5.04 27.58 -0.37
C GLY A 85 -4.66 28.38 -1.62
N LEU A 86 -3.56 28.04 -2.28
CA LEU A 86 -3.15 28.69 -3.54
C LEU A 86 -4.18 28.49 -4.65
N VAL A 87 -4.74 27.28 -4.78
CA VAL A 87 -5.80 26.98 -5.77
C VAL A 87 -7.08 27.76 -5.44
N GLU A 88 -7.44 27.90 -4.16
CA GLU A 88 -8.60 28.70 -3.73
C GLU A 88 -8.41 30.19 -4.08
N ILE A 89 -7.21 30.74 -3.91
CA ILE A 89 -6.87 32.11 -4.34
C ILE A 89 -6.94 32.25 -5.86
N LEU A 90 -6.41 31.28 -6.60
CA LEU A 90 -6.44 31.28 -8.07
C LEU A 90 -7.87 31.17 -8.60
N GLU A 91 -8.69 30.30 -8.00
CA GLU A 91 -10.10 30.14 -8.37
C GLU A 91 -10.90 31.40 -8.06
N THR A 92 -10.67 32.02 -6.89
CA THR A 92 -11.27 33.31 -6.53
C THR A 92 -10.86 34.40 -7.53
N SER A 93 -9.60 34.41 -7.95
CA SER A 93 -9.10 35.36 -8.95
C SER A 93 -9.74 35.13 -10.33
N LEU A 94 -9.86 33.88 -10.78
CA LEU A 94 -10.54 33.52 -12.02
C LEU A 94 -12.04 33.83 -11.99
N TYR A 95 -12.68 33.62 -10.85
CA TYR A 95 -14.08 33.97 -10.63
C TYR A 95 -14.28 35.49 -10.71
N ASN A 96 -13.42 36.26 -10.05
CA ASN A 96 -13.44 37.73 -10.10
C ASN A 96 -13.16 38.27 -11.51
N LEU A 97 -12.35 37.57 -12.31
CA LEU A 97 -12.10 37.88 -13.72
C LEU A 97 -13.30 37.55 -14.64
N LYS A 98 -14.39 36.97 -14.12
CA LYS A 98 -15.56 36.52 -14.90
C LYS A 98 -15.18 35.64 -16.11
N LEU A 99 -14.08 34.90 -16.01
CA LEU A 99 -13.65 33.99 -17.07
C LEU A 99 -14.67 32.85 -17.34
N GLN A 100 -15.60 32.61 -16.41
CA GLN A 100 -16.73 31.70 -16.61
C GLN A 100 -17.79 32.25 -17.58
N ASP A 101 -17.95 33.57 -17.66
CA ASP A 101 -18.84 34.24 -18.62
C ASP A 101 -18.11 34.63 -19.92
N ALA A 102 -16.80 34.39 -19.99
CA ALA A 102 -16.04 34.66 -21.20
C ALA A 102 -16.65 33.85 -22.36
N PRO A 103 -17.07 34.52 -23.46
CA PRO A 103 -17.78 33.88 -24.55
C PRO A 103 -16.98 32.70 -25.08
N ARG A 104 -17.67 31.62 -25.50
CA ARG A 104 -17.05 30.40 -26.06
C ARG A 104 -15.95 30.66 -27.11
N GLN A 105 -16.04 31.78 -27.82
CA GLN A 105 -15.00 32.25 -28.75
C GLN A 105 -13.65 32.47 -28.05
N MET A 106 -13.62 33.11 -26.88
CA MET A 106 -12.39 33.37 -26.15
C MET A 106 -11.75 32.06 -25.66
N GLN A 107 -12.55 31.08 -25.24
CA GLN A 107 -12.04 29.75 -24.88
C GLN A 107 -11.49 28.98 -26.10
N MET A 108 -12.07 29.18 -27.29
CA MET A 108 -11.56 28.57 -28.52
C MET A 108 -10.25 29.21 -28.99
N GLU A 109 -10.02 30.50 -28.70
CA GLU A 109 -8.77 31.18 -29.04
C GLU A 109 -7.66 30.95 -28.00
N PHE A 110 -8.01 30.85 -26.72
CA PHE A 110 -7.02 30.57 -25.68
C PHE A 110 -6.56 29.11 -25.67
N GLY A 111 -7.39 28.16 -26.12
CA GLY A 111 -7.01 26.73 -26.13
C GLY A 111 -5.70 26.44 -26.90
N PRO A 112 -5.57 26.87 -28.16
CA PRO A 112 -4.35 26.72 -28.96
C PRO A 112 -3.13 27.45 -28.37
N LEU A 113 -3.34 28.52 -27.59
CA LEU A 113 -2.29 29.35 -27.00
C LEU A 113 -1.82 28.80 -25.64
N LEU A 114 -2.74 28.23 -24.86
CA LEU A 114 -2.47 27.59 -23.57
C LEU A 114 -1.81 26.21 -23.74
N MET A 115 -2.15 25.48 -24.80
CA MET A 115 -1.67 24.11 -25.01
C MET A 115 -0.13 24.03 -25.12
N PRO A 116 0.57 24.89 -25.89
CA PRO A 116 2.03 24.98 -25.89
C PRO A 116 2.61 25.32 -24.52
N ALA A 117 1.98 26.22 -23.75
CA ALA A 117 2.45 26.58 -22.41
C ALA A 117 2.34 25.40 -21.43
N VAL A 118 1.25 24.64 -21.49
CA VAL A 118 1.08 23.42 -20.68
C VAL A 118 2.08 22.34 -21.12
N VAL A 119 2.28 22.14 -22.41
CA VAL A 119 3.28 21.20 -22.94
C VAL A 119 4.69 21.60 -22.49
N LEU A 120 5.03 22.89 -22.54
CA LEU A 120 6.30 23.41 -22.07
C LEU A 120 6.50 23.14 -20.57
N VAL A 121 5.48 23.44 -19.74
CA VAL A 121 5.52 23.12 -18.31
C VAL A 121 5.71 21.63 -18.11
N CYS A 122 4.98 20.76 -18.82
CA CYS A 122 5.15 19.32 -18.73
C CYS A 122 6.56 18.86 -19.16
N ILE A 123 7.14 19.44 -20.20
CA ILE A 123 8.51 19.14 -20.65
C ILE A 123 9.52 19.57 -19.59
N ILE A 124 9.41 20.79 -19.06
CA ILE A 124 10.32 21.31 -18.02
C ILE A 124 10.19 20.48 -16.74
N THR A 125 8.96 20.16 -16.32
CA THR A 125 8.73 19.32 -15.14
C THR A 125 9.26 17.90 -15.37
N GLY A 126 9.05 17.33 -16.56
CA GLY A 126 9.54 16.01 -16.95
C GLY A 126 11.07 15.94 -17.03
N SER A 127 11.71 16.94 -17.63
CA SER A 127 13.17 17.03 -17.71
C SER A 127 13.76 17.21 -16.32
N ASN A 128 13.17 18.07 -15.49
CA ASN A 128 13.64 18.30 -14.13
C ASN A 128 13.47 17.05 -13.23
N CYS A 129 12.42 16.27 -13.43
CA CYS A 129 12.29 14.94 -12.82
C CYS A 129 13.39 13.98 -13.25
N TYR A 130 13.61 13.88 -14.56
CA TYR A 130 14.58 12.94 -15.12
C TYR A 130 16.01 13.30 -14.72
N PHE A 131 16.37 14.58 -14.79
CA PHE A 131 17.63 15.10 -14.29
C PHE A 131 17.74 14.94 -12.78
N GLY A 132 16.71 15.28 -12.01
CA GLY A 132 16.71 15.08 -10.56
C GLY A 132 16.90 13.63 -10.15
N PHE A 133 16.29 12.69 -10.89
CA PHE A 133 16.48 11.25 -10.65
C PHE A 133 17.87 10.77 -11.07
N LEU A 134 18.40 11.24 -12.20
CA LEU A 134 19.78 10.95 -12.62
C LEU A 134 20.81 11.46 -11.60
N LEU A 135 20.63 12.70 -11.13
CA LEU A 135 21.47 13.30 -10.09
C LEU A 135 21.38 12.52 -8.77
N ALA A 136 20.20 12.01 -8.42
CA ALA A 136 20.00 11.22 -7.21
C ALA A 136 20.50 9.77 -7.33
N SER A 137 20.62 9.23 -8.55
CA SER A 137 21.13 7.88 -8.80
C SER A 137 22.66 7.80 -8.90
N ASP A 138 23.32 8.94 -9.08
CA ASP A 138 24.77 9.03 -9.20
C ASP A 138 25.35 9.54 -7.87
N ASP A 139 25.76 8.59 -7.01
CA ASP A 139 26.31 8.86 -5.68
C ASP A 139 27.51 9.84 -5.76
N PHE A 140 28.34 9.75 -6.80
CA PHE A 140 29.50 10.62 -6.98
C PHE A 140 29.09 12.08 -7.25
N LEU A 141 28.05 12.25 -8.07
CA LEU A 141 27.56 13.57 -8.44
C LEU A 141 26.75 14.20 -7.31
N ALA A 142 26.00 13.39 -6.55
CA ALA A 142 25.31 13.80 -5.35
C ALA A 142 26.29 14.29 -4.26
N ASP A 143 27.39 13.57 -4.04
CA ASP A 143 28.45 13.95 -3.11
C ASP A 143 29.16 15.23 -3.56
N ALA A 144 29.53 15.34 -4.84
CA ALA A 144 30.18 16.53 -5.38
C ALA A 144 29.29 17.79 -5.29
N LEU A 145 27.97 17.64 -5.50
CA LEU A 145 27.03 18.75 -5.33
C LEU A 145 26.82 19.10 -3.85
N GLY A 146 26.75 18.07 -2.99
CA GLY A 146 26.63 18.23 -1.54
C GLY A 146 27.82 18.99 -0.95
N GLU A 147 29.04 18.67 -1.37
CA GLU A 147 30.26 19.35 -0.96
C GLU A 147 30.29 20.81 -1.43
N GLY A 148 29.87 21.07 -2.67
CA GLY A 148 29.77 22.43 -3.22
C GLY A 148 28.74 23.32 -2.50
N ILE A 149 27.59 22.77 -2.13
CA ILE A 149 26.55 23.50 -1.38
C ILE A 149 26.99 23.72 0.08
N SER A 150 27.61 22.72 0.70
CA SER A 150 28.14 22.80 2.07
C SER A 150 29.22 23.88 2.19
N HIS A 151 30.08 24.02 1.18
CA HIS A 151 31.07 25.09 1.13
C HIS A 151 30.45 26.48 0.88
N SER A 152 29.35 26.57 0.14
CA SER A 152 28.66 27.86 -0.10
C SER A 152 27.80 28.32 1.07
N ALA A 153 27.36 27.42 1.96
CA ALA A 153 26.55 27.72 3.14
C ALA A 153 27.39 28.01 4.41
N GLY A 154 28.72 28.04 4.29
CA GLY A 154 29.64 28.26 5.41
C GLY A 154 29.51 29.65 6.05
N ASN A 155 28.83 29.72 7.20
CA ASN A 155 29.29 30.34 8.46
C ASN A 155 28.17 30.68 9.47
N THR A 156 26.93 30.24 9.26
CA THR A 156 25.90 30.44 10.29
C THR A 156 25.97 29.33 11.33
N THR A 157 26.69 29.65 12.40
CA THR A 157 27.00 28.82 13.55
C THR A 157 25.77 28.32 14.31
N ALA A 158 25.80 27.01 14.55
CA ALA A 158 25.58 26.36 15.83
C ALA A 158 24.15 26.03 16.29
N ASN A 159 23.98 24.71 16.40
CA ASN A 159 23.33 24.01 17.50
C ASN A 159 21.80 24.10 17.53
N SER A 160 21.15 23.24 16.74
CA SER A 160 20.42 22.06 17.20
C SER A 160 19.46 21.61 16.10
N GLU A 161 19.21 20.30 15.97
CA GLU A 161 18.18 19.72 15.09
C GLU A 161 18.54 19.53 13.59
N ALA A 162 19.80 19.16 13.31
CA ALA A 162 20.33 18.89 11.97
C ALA A 162 20.03 17.47 11.41
N VAL A 163 18.94 16.81 11.81
CA VAL A 163 18.56 15.49 11.24
C VAL A 163 17.53 15.60 10.11
N LEU A 164 16.87 16.76 9.98
CA LEU A 164 15.95 17.06 8.86
C LEU A 164 16.62 17.87 7.73
N GLY A 165 17.87 18.30 7.90
CA GLY A 165 18.59 19.17 6.95
C GLY A 165 19.26 18.45 5.78
N GLU A 166 19.45 17.13 5.86
CA GLU A 166 20.08 16.32 4.79
C GLU A 166 19.07 15.51 3.96
N MET A 167 17.77 15.78 4.09
CA MET A 167 16.85 15.37 3.02
C MET A 167 17.17 16.21 1.80
N ASN A 168 18.07 15.69 0.96
CA ASN A 168 18.52 16.24 -0.30
C ASN A 168 17.38 17.02 -0.95
N ILE A 169 17.49 18.35 -0.97
CA ILE A 169 16.48 19.25 -1.56
C ILE A 169 16.15 18.80 -2.99
N LEU A 170 17.13 18.21 -3.68
CA LEU A 170 17.00 17.57 -4.99
C LEU A 170 16.05 16.37 -4.99
N VAL A 171 16.12 15.50 -3.97
CA VAL A 171 15.21 14.35 -3.82
C VAL A 171 13.79 14.84 -3.51
N LEU A 172 13.63 15.83 -2.63
CA LEU A 172 12.33 16.43 -2.34
C LEU A 172 11.73 17.10 -3.58
N PHE A 173 12.56 17.79 -4.35
CA PHE A 173 12.19 18.43 -5.61
C PHE A 173 11.77 17.39 -6.66
N ALA A 174 12.53 16.32 -6.81
CA ALA A 174 12.21 15.22 -7.72
C ALA A 174 10.90 14.52 -7.33
N ILE A 175 10.70 14.20 -6.04
CA ILE A 175 9.46 13.58 -5.54
C ILE A 175 8.26 14.50 -5.82
N THR A 176 8.39 15.80 -5.52
CA THR A 176 7.33 16.79 -5.76
C THR A 176 6.96 16.87 -7.25
N HIS A 177 7.97 16.85 -8.14
CA HIS A 177 7.74 16.89 -9.57
C HIS A 177 7.12 15.57 -10.10
N VAL A 178 7.52 14.41 -9.58
CA VAL A 178 6.91 13.11 -9.93
C VAL A 178 5.44 13.08 -9.52
N VAL A 179 5.10 13.61 -8.33
CA VAL A 179 3.71 13.73 -7.87
C VAL A 179 2.90 14.66 -8.79
N LEU A 180 3.47 15.81 -9.20
CA LEU A 180 2.83 16.73 -10.14
C LEU A 180 2.60 16.09 -11.52
N ILE A 181 3.56 15.35 -12.06
CA ILE A 181 3.41 14.60 -13.31
C ILE A 181 2.32 13.53 -13.16
N GLY A 182 2.30 12.80 -12.04
CA GLY A 182 1.27 11.80 -11.73
C GLY A 182 -0.13 12.42 -11.71
N LEU A 183 -0.31 13.57 -11.06
CA LEU A 183 -1.57 14.31 -11.04
C LEU A 183 -1.97 14.80 -12.45
N ALA A 184 -1.00 15.29 -13.25
CA ALA A 184 -1.25 15.69 -14.63
C ALA A 184 -1.70 14.50 -15.51
N ALA A 185 -1.05 13.34 -15.37
CA ALA A 185 -1.43 12.12 -16.07
C ALA A 185 -2.83 11.64 -15.67
N ILE A 186 -3.17 11.66 -14.38
CA ILE A 186 -4.52 11.35 -13.88
C ILE A 186 -5.53 12.33 -14.46
N TYR A 187 -5.23 13.63 -14.51
CA TYR A 187 -6.11 14.64 -15.08
C TYR A 187 -6.39 14.38 -16.57
N ILE A 188 -5.34 14.10 -17.36
CA ILE A 188 -5.48 13.74 -18.79
C ILE A 188 -6.32 12.47 -18.94
N LEU A 189 -6.09 11.45 -18.11
CA LEU A 189 -6.85 10.21 -18.13
C LEU A 189 -8.33 10.44 -17.82
N VAL A 190 -8.64 11.28 -16.84
CA VAL A 190 -10.02 11.67 -16.49
C VAL A 190 -10.68 12.46 -17.62
N ASP A 191 -9.97 13.37 -18.29
CA ASP A 191 -10.52 14.11 -19.43
C ASP A 191 -10.76 13.18 -20.63
N LEU A 192 -9.84 12.28 -20.95
CA LEU A 192 -10.01 11.24 -21.97
C LEU A 192 -11.22 10.34 -21.64
N LEU A 193 -11.36 9.89 -20.39
CA LEU A 193 -12.52 9.13 -19.95
C LEU A 193 -13.82 9.94 -20.11
N ARG A 194 -13.84 11.22 -19.74
CA ARG A 194 -15.01 12.10 -19.94
C ARG A 194 -15.36 12.25 -21.43
N ARG A 195 -14.37 12.47 -22.30
CA ARG A 195 -14.56 12.56 -23.76
C ARG A 195 -15.10 11.25 -24.34
N CYS A 196 -14.54 10.11 -23.96
CA CYS A 196 -14.99 8.79 -24.36
C CYS A 196 -16.42 8.49 -23.89
N LEU A 197 -16.77 8.84 -22.65
CA LEU A 197 -18.11 8.69 -22.11
C LEU A 197 -19.13 9.60 -22.83
N LYS A 198 -18.75 10.84 -23.16
CA LYS A 198 -19.60 11.77 -23.92
C LYS A 198 -19.84 11.26 -25.36
N ALA A 199 -18.81 10.76 -26.03
CA ALA A 199 -18.92 10.12 -27.34
C ALA A 199 -19.77 8.84 -27.30
N ARG A 200 -19.64 8.03 -26.24
CA ARG A 200 -20.48 6.83 -26.06
C ARG A 200 -21.94 7.19 -25.83
N ARG A 201 -22.22 8.25 -25.06
CA ARG A 201 -23.60 8.75 -24.84
C ARG A 201 -24.21 9.31 -26.12
N SER A 202 -23.46 10.04 -26.95
CA SER A 202 -23.99 10.55 -28.23
C SER A 202 -24.33 9.42 -29.21
N ARG A 203 -23.50 8.38 -29.31
CA ARG A 203 -23.79 7.17 -30.11
C ARG A 203 -25.05 6.43 -29.62
N LYS A 204 -25.26 6.34 -28.30
CA LYS A 204 -26.45 5.68 -27.73
C LYS A 204 -27.75 6.45 -28.04
N ARG A 205 -27.70 7.78 -28.14
CA ARG A 205 -28.87 8.59 -28.57
C ARG A 205 -29.22 8.36 -30.04
N ARG A 206 -28.23 8.32 -30.94
CA ARG A 206 -28.47 8.04 -32.38
C ARG A 206 -29.08 6.67 -32.65
N ARG A 207 -28.71 5.65 -31.87
CA ARG A 207 -29.32 4.30 -32.00
C ARG A 207 -30.75 4.21 -31.50
N ARG A 208 -31.17 5.09 -30.58
CA ARG A 208 -32.57 5.11 -30.12
C ARG A 208 -33.48 5.84 -31.10
N SER A 209 -33.01 6.92 -31.71
CA SER A 209 -33.80 7.62 -32.74
C SER A 209 -34.02 6.80 -34.01
N SER A 210 -33.10 5.89 -34.36
CA SER A 210 -33.27 5.01 -35.53
C SER A 210 -34.23 3.84 -35.29
N LEU A 211 -34.47 3.43 -34.04
CA LEU A 211 -35.34 2.29 -33.74
C LEU A 211 -36.82 2.68 -33.61
N THR A 212 -37.12 3.90 -33.18
CA THR A 212 -38.49 4.43 -33.13
C THR A 212 -39.01 4.97 -34.46
N GLY A 213 -38.15 5.13 -35.49
CA GLY A 213 -38.56 5.56 -36.82
C GLY A 213 -38.94 4.43 -37.79
N ALA A 214 -38.75 3.16 -37.40
CA ALA A 214 -38.94 2.01 -38.29
C ALA A 214 -40.27 1.26 -38.08
N THR A 215 -41.16 1.73 -37.19
CA THR A 215 -42.42 1.03 -36.84
C THR A 215 -43.69 1.84 -37.13
N VAL A 216 -43.64 2.90 -37.96
CA VAL A 216 -44.83 3.71 -38.30
C VAL A 216 -45.06 3.81 -39.82
N ALA A 217 -44.35 3.04 -40.64
CA ALA A 217 -44.55 3.01 -42.09
C ALA A 217 -45.00 1.62 -42.55
N ASP A 218 -46.14 1.14 -42.05
CA ASP A 218 -46.89 0.05 -42.70
C ASP A 218 -48.36 -0.05 -42.20
N SER A 219 -49.15 1.00 -42.41
CA SER A 219 -50.61 0.92 -42.31
C SER A 219 -51.23 1.95 -43.25
N ASP A 220 -51.13 1.65 -44.55
CA ASP A 220 -52.05 2.12 -45.58
C ASP A 220 -52.77 0.89 -46.14
N SER A 221 -54.07 0.78 -45.86
CA SER A 221 -55.02 0.08 -46.73
C SER A 221 -56.39 0.77 -46.61
N ASP A 222 -56.70 1.47 -47.70
CA ASP A 222 -57.99 1.60 -48.37
C ASP A 222 -59.20 2.24 -47.63
N GLU A 223 -59.53 3.48 -48.01
CA GLU A 223 -60.89 3.78 -48.49
C GLU A 223 -60.90 4.94 -49.52
N PRO A 224 -61.75 4.87 -50.58
CA PRO A 224 -61.73 5.80 -51.70
C PRO A 224 -62.78 6.93 -51.60
N ASP A 225 -62.46 8.01 -52.29
CA ASP A 225 -63.32 9.00 -52.99
C ASP A 225 -64.74 9.29 -52.47
N LEU A 226 -65.04 10.58 -52.23
CA LEU A 226 -65.98 11.36 -53.06
C LEU A 226 -66.21 12.79 -52.50
N ALA A 227 -66.47 13.70 -53.45
CA ALA A 227 -67.16 14.99 -53.34
C ALA A 227 -66.41 16.15 -52.62
N GLU A 228 -65.88 17.12 -53.35
CA GLU A 228 -66.56 18.32 -53.88
C GLU A 228 -66.63 19.50 -52.92
N SER A 229 -66.73 20.70 -53.53
CA SER A 229 -66.89 22.05 -52.97
C SER A 229 -65.57 22.71 -52.50
N GLU A 230 -64.97 23.58 -53.32
CA GLU A 230 -65.33 25.01 -53.46
C GLU A 230 -65.30 25.77 -52.13
N ALA A 231 -64.31 26.65 -51.95
CA ALA A 231 -64.53 28.09 -51.75
C ALA A 231 -63.24 28.81 -51.32
N MET A 232 -62.99 29.93 -52.00
CA MET A 232 -62.52 31.23 -51.49
C MET A 232 -61.18 31.28 -50.73
N GLN A 233 -60.11 31.91 -51.25
CA GLN A 233 -59.93 33.37 -51.45
C GLN A 233 -59.61 34.13 -50.14
N MET A 234 -58.72 35.14 -50.28
CA MET A 234 -58.08 36.05 -49.30
C MET A 234 -56.66 35.59 -48.94
N ASP A 235 -55.59 36.10 -49.55
CA ASP A 235 -55.14 37.49 -49.69
C ASP A 235 -55.24 38.28 -48.37
N GLY A 236 -54.11 38.79 -47.90
CA GLY A 236 -53.99 39.33 -46.55
C GLY A 236 -52.55 39.62 -46.14
N SER A 237 -51.89 40.45 -46.94
CA SER A 237 -50.79 41.32 -46.55
C SER A 237 -51.02 41.96 -45.18
N ASN A 238 -49.99 41.92 -44.32
CA ASN A 238 -49.94 42.79 -43.15
C ASN A 238 -48.50 43.28 -42.94
N ASP A 239 -48.10 44.20 -43.81
CA ASP A 239 -47.12 45.24 -43.48
C ASP A 239 -47.80 46.28 -42.59
N GLY A 240 -47.17 46.62 -41.46
CA GLY A 240 -47.63 47.69 -40.60
C GLY A 240 -46.57 48.10 -39.56
N PRO A 241 -46.56 49.38 -39.14
CA PRO A 241 -45.32 50.15 -39.16
C PRO A 241 -44.82 50.60 -37.78
N VAL A 242 -43.55 51.02 -37.81
CA VAL A 242 -42.88 52.05 -36.98
C VAL A 242 -43.80 52.87 -36.05
N SER A 243 -43.42 52.94 -34.77
CA SER A 243 -43.52 54.19 -34.03
C SER A 243 -42.40 54.35 -32.98
N PRO A 244 -41.87 55.58 -32.81
CA PRO A 244 -40.76 55.92 -31.93
C PRO A 244 -41.26 56.47 -30.58
N ARG A 245 -40.56 56.20 -29.48
CA ARG A 245 -40.69 56.94 -28.21
C ARG A 245 -39.34 56.95 -27.50
N THR A 246 -38.58 58.03 -27.67
CA THR A 246 -38.48 59.21 -26.78
C THR A 246 -37.64 58.99 -25.55
N ASN A 247 -36.52 59.73 -25.54
CA ASN A 247 -35.64 60.05 -24.43
C ASN A 247 -36.38 60.20 -23.09
N THR A 248 -35.77 59.68 -22.03
CA THR A 248 -35.88 60.28 -20.70
C THR A 248 -34.50 60.29 -20.08
N GLU A 249 -33.83 61.42 -20.24
CA GLU A 249 -32.77 61.85 -19.35
C GLU A 249 -33.33 61.91 -17.93
N ARG A 250 -32.71 61.19 -16.99
CA ARG A 250 -32.83 61.48 -15.57
C ARG A 250 -31.47 61.33 -14.90
N SER A 251 -30.82 62.48 -14.80
CA SER A 251 -30.26 63.05 -13.58
C SER A 251 -29.42 62.12 -12.70
N LEU A 252 -28.12 62.39 -12.78
CA LEU A 252 -27.13 62.30 -11.72
C LEU A 252 -27.71 62.76 -10.36
N SER A 253 -27.66 61.90 -9.35
CA SER A 253 -27.30 62.22 -7.95
C SER A 253 -27.70 61.07 -7.02
N ALA A 254 -26.74 60.23 -6.65
CA ALA A 254 -26.86 59.41 -5.43
C ALA A 254 -25.46 59.03 -4.94
N THR A 255 -25.02 59.81 -3.96
CA THR A 255 -23.99 59.56 -2.96
C THR A 255 -23.69 58.07 -2.72
N ALA A 256 -22.41 57.73 -2.90
CA ALA A 256 -21.81 56.46 -2.55
C ALA A 256 -21.87 56.23 -1.03
N SER A 257 -22.93 55.58 -0.56
CA SER A 257 -22.93 54.89 0.73
C SER A 257 -22.24 53.55 0.52
N PHE A 258 -20.98 53.47 0.94
CA PHE A 258 -20.20 52.23 1.07
C PHE A 258 -20.85 51.36 2.16
N ARG A 259 -21.98 50.76 1.85
CA ARG A 259 -22.63 49.75 2.67
C ARG A 259 -21.77 48.49 2.53
N SER A 260 -20.92 48.27 3.54
CA SER A 260 -20.19 47.02 3.77
C SER A 260 -21.16 45.85 3.64
N GLN A 261 -21.22 45.28 2.45
CA GLN A 261 -21.92 44.03 2.18
C GLN A 261 -21.07 42.96 2.82
N ARG A 262 -21.51 42.54 4.02
CA ARG A 262 -21.09 41.29 4.64
C ARG A 262 -21.11 40.20 3.55
N PRO A 263 -20.00 39.53 3.26
CA PRO A 263 -19.95 38.57 2.17
C PRO A 263 -20.99 37.49 2.44
N LYS A 264 -22.01 37.43 1.59
CA LYS A 264 -22.94 36.30 1.56
C LYS A 264 -22.09 35.06 1.35
N ASP A 265 -22.27 34.09 2.24
CA ASP A 265 -21.57 32.81 2.31
C ASP A 265 -21.22 32.29 0.91
N GLN A 266 -19.95 32.45 0.54
CA GLN A 266 -19.40 31.87 -0.67
C GLN A 266 -19.36 30.37 -0.41
N SER A 267 -20.35 29.66 -0.96
CA SER A 267 -20.37 28.20 -0.95
C SER A 267 -19.03 27.72 -1.53
N PRO A 268 -18.29 26.85 -0.82
CA PRO A 268 -16.96 26.44 -1.24
C PRO A 268 -17.04 25.85 -2.65
N THR A 269 -16.11 26.28 -3.49
CA THR A 269 -16.07 25.94 -4.91
C THR A 269 -15.89 24.44 -5.16
N PRO A 270 -16.33 23.90 -6.31
CA PRO A 270 -16.30 22.46 -6.56
C PRO A 270 -14.89 21.85 -6.55
N VAL A 271 -13.84 22.62 -6.87
CA VAL A 271 -12.45 22.13 -6.90
C VAL A 271 -11.84 22.09 -5.49
N SER A 272 -12.01 23.15 -4.70
CA SER A 272 -11.57 23.18 -3.30
C SER A 272 -12.27 22.08 -2.47
N GLN A 273 -13.56 21.83 -2.71
CA GLN A 273 -14.27 20.70 -2.11
C GLN A 273 -13.71 19.34 -2.52
N LEU A 274 -13.25 19.18 -3.77
CA LEU A 274 -12.66 17.93 -4.24
C LEU A 274 -11.30 17.68 -3.61
N LEU A 275 -10.45 18.71 -3.47
CA LEU A 275 -9.17 18.60 -2.77
C LEU A 275 -9.37 18.29 -1.28
N ARG A 276 -10.29 18.98 -0.58
CA ARG A 276 -10.62 18.66 0.82
C ARG A 276 -11.19 17.25 0.97
N ARG A 277 -11.97 16.75 0.01
CA ARG A 277 -12.46 15.36 0.00
C ARG A 277 -11.35 14.35 -0.23
N LEU A 278 -10.39 14.63 -1.12
CA LEU A 278 -9.23 13.78 -1.32
C LEU A 278 -8.33 13.76 -0.08
N GLN A 279 -8.13 14.91 0.56
CA GLN A 279 -7.41 15.03 1.82
C GLN A 279 -8.12 14.24 2.93
N HIS A 280 -9.42 14.42 3.12
CA HIS A 280 -10.19 13.62 4.07
C HIS A 280 -10.18 12.13 3.74
N ALA A 281 -10.18 11.74 2.47
CA ALA A 281 -10.07 10.35 2.06
C ALA A 281 -8.67 9.77 2.31
N ALA A 282 -7.61 10.58 2.24
CA ALA A 282 -6.25 10.18 2.55
C ALA A 282 -6.04 10.06 4.07
N THR A 283 -6.49 11.03 4.86
CA THR A 283 -6.37 11.01 6.33
C THR A 283 -7.28 9.93 6.97
N SER A 284 -8.50 9.75 6.46
CA SER A 284 -9.39 8.66 6.92
C SER A 284 -8.92 7.27 6.50
N ARG A 285 -8.14 7.16 5.42
CA ARG A 285 -7.48 5.89 5.04
C ARG A 285 -6.25 5.58 5.87
N SER A 286 -5.53 6.60 6.36
CA SER A 286 -4.33 6.43 7.18
C SER A 286 -4.63 5.85 8.58
N PHE A 287 -5.79 6.14 9.16
CA PHE A 287 -6.20 5.63 10.48
C PHE A 287 -7.03 4.34 10.46
N SER A 288 -7.35 3.82 9.29
CA SER A 288 -7.97 2.50 9.15
C SER A 288 -6.85 1.49 8.96
N SER A 289 -6.74 0.47 9.81
CA SER A 289 -5.83 -0.66 9.62
C SER A 289 -6.23 -1.61 8.46
N GLN A 290 -7.12 -1.17 7.55
CA GLN A 290 -7.68 -1.97 6.45
C GLN A 290 -7.35 -1.59 4.99
N PRO A 291 -6.60 -0.53 4.60
CA PRO A 291 -6.37 -0.22 3.19
C PRO A 291 -5.55 -1.30 2.48
N GLU A 292 -4.70 -2.05 3.20
CA GLU A 292 -3.98 -3.20 2.63
C GLU A 292 -4.92 -4.30 2.13
N ALA A 293 -6.01 -4.58 2.85
CA ALA A 293 -6.92 -5.69 2.53
C ALA A 293 -7.70 -5.45 1.22
N ARG A 294 -7.97 -4.18 0.87
CA ARG A 294 -8.70 -3.82 -0.36
C ARG A 294 -7.78 -3.70 -1.58
N LEU A 295 -6.56 -3.19 -1.42
CA LEU A 295 -5.57 -3.12 -2.51
C LEU A 295 -5.08 -4.53 -2.91
N LYS A 296 -4.87 -5.43 -1.93
CA LYS A 296 -4.54 -6.85 -2.17
C LYS A 296 -5.67 -7.60 -2.91
N LYS A 297 -6.93 -7.24 -2.66
CA LYS A 297 -8.10 -7.86 -3.31
C LYS A 297 -8.31 -7.38 -4.75
N MET A 298 -7.92 -6.15 -5.08
CA MET A 298 -8.02 -5.61 -6.45
C MET A 298 -6.87 -6.05 -7.38
N LEU A 299 -5.69 -6.33 -6.85
CA LEU A 299 -4.52 -6.68 -7.66
C LEU A 299 -4.40 -8.17 -8.01
N GLY A 300 -5.33 -9.02 -7.58
CA GLY A 300 -5.33 -10.46 -7.92
C GLY A 300 -4.09 -11.25 -7.46
N LEU A 301 -3.18 -10.60 -6.72
CA LEU A 301 -2.03 -11.23 -6.10
C LEU A 301 -2.52 -11.92 -4.82
N VAL A 302 -2.82 -13.21 -4.94
CA VAL A 302 -3.00 -14.13 -3.81
C VAL A 302 -1.63 -14.35 -3.15
N SER A 303 -1.07 -13.30 -2.56
CA SER A 303 -0.05 -13.40 -1.54
C SER A 303 -0.76 -13.31 -0.21
N ARG A 304 -0.94 -14.48 0.40
CA ARG A 304 -1.47 -14.69 1.76
C ARG A 304 -0.57 -13.92 2.73
N SER A 305 -0.83 -12.63 2.91
CA SER A 305 -0.11 -11.81 3.88
C SER A 305 -0.52 -12.27 5.26
N VAL A 306 0.30 -13.15 5.81
CA VAL A 306 0.34 -13.47 7.22
C VAL A 306 0.57 -12.15 7.95
N SER A 307 -0.47 -11.67 8.64
CA SER A 307 -0.33 -10.62 9.64
C SER A 307 0.81 -11.00 10.58
N ARG A 308 1.86 -10.18 10.57
CA ARG A 308 3.00 -10.29 11.50
C ARG A 308 2.60 -9.63 12.83
N SER A 309 1.46 -10.04 13.39
CA SER A 309 1.19 -9.87 14.81
C SER A 309 2.10 -10.83 15.55
N LYS A 310 2.79 -10.41 16.63
CA LYS A 310 3.52 -11.30 17.54
C LYS A 310 2.62 -12.50 17.93
N PRO A 311 2.78 -13.74 17.41
CA PRO A 311 1.79 -14.79 17.63
C PRO A 311 2.35 -16.03 18.32
N THR A 312 3.59 -16.02 18.81
CA THR A 312 4.24 -17.23 19.37
C THR A 312 3.94 -17.45 20.84
N GLN A 313 3.55 -16.42 21.61
CA GLN A 313 3.19 -16.59 23.02
C GLN A 313 1.82 -17.27 23.24
N GLU A 314 0.89 -17.18 22.30
CA GLU A 314 -0.45 -17.78 22.45
C GLU A 314 -0.41 -19.30 22.52
N TRP A 315 0.61 -19.91 21.92
CA TRP A 315 0.78 -21.37 21.83
C TRP A 315 1.55 -21.98 23.01
N LEU A 316 2.00 -21.17 23.97
CA LEU A 316 2.74 -21.65 25.13
C LEU A 316 1.79 -22.16 26.24
N GLY A 317 2.12 -23.30 26.83
CA GLY A 317 1.37 -23.94 27.92
C GLY A 317 0.81 -25.31 27.55
N SER A 318 -0.13 -25.82 28.37
CA SER A 318 -0.77 -27.12 28.12
C SER A 318 -1.71 -27.06 26.91
N CYS A 319 -1.56 -28.00 25.99
CA CYS A 319 -2.47 -28.21 24.86
C CYS A 319 -2.89 -29.68 24.78
N CYS A 320 -4.09 -29.93 24.24
CA CYS A 320 -4.63 -31.27 24.08
C CYS A 320 -4.57 -31.69 22.60
N ILE A 321 -4.01 -32.87 22.35
CA ILE A 321 -3.91 -33.43 20.99
C ILE A 321 -5.29 -33.86 20.49
N LYS A 322 -5.71 -33.37 19.32
CA LYS A 322 -7.06 -33.61 18.76
C LYS A 322 -7.16 -34.75 17.76
N GLU A 323 -6.07 -35.05 17.07
CA GLU A 323 -5.98 -36.13 16.10
C GLU A 323 -5.31 -37.35 16.72
N ASP A 324 -5.60 -38.51 16.16
CA ASP A 324 -4.88 -39.73 16.50
C ASP A 324 -3.53 -39.77 15.79
N ASP A 325 -2.55 -40.43 16.42
CA ASP A 325 -1.21 -40.68 15.88
C ASP A 325 -0.41 -39.45 15.44
N VAL A 326 -0.50 -38.35 16.20
CA VAL A 326 0.31 -37.16 15.92
C VAL A 326 1.78 -37.42 16.24
N ALA A 327 2.62 -37.41 15.21
CA ALA A 327 4.04 -37.67 15.34
C ALA A 327 4.79 -36.51 16.04
N VAL A 328 5.53 -36.84 17.09
CA VAL A 328 6.57 -36.01 17.70
C VAL A 328 7.85 -36.22 16.91
N ARG A 329 8.41 -35.16 16.35
CA ARG A 329 9.55 -35.20 15.43
C ARG A 329 10.81 -34.58 16.05
N ALA A 330 11.97 -34.95 15.54
CA ALA A 330 13.25 -34.42 16.02
C ALA A 330 13.46 -32.93 15.69
N ALA A 331 12.86 -32.44 14.59
CA ALA A 331 12.91 -31.05 14.16
C ALA A 331 11.52 -30.55 13.72
N ALA A 332 11.34 -29.23 13.67
CA ALA A 332 10.12 -28.54 13.25
C ALA A 332 9.88 -28.59 11.72
N ALA A 333 9.91 -29.80 11.16
CA ALA A 333 9.74 -30.06 9.73
C ALA A 333 8.95 -31.35 9.52
N SER A 334 8.06 -31.36 8.53
CA SER A 334 7.25 -32.53 8.20
C SER A 334 8.08 -33.71 7.69
N SER A 335 9.28 -33.47 7.16
CA SER A 335 10.24 -34.48 6.71
C SER A 335 11.16 -35.02 7.81
N SER A 336 11.14 -34.45 9.02
CA SER A 336 12.00 -34.88 10.12
C SER A 336 11.58 -36.25 10.66
N THR A 337 12.53 -37.08 11.06
CA THR A 337 12.28 -38.40 11.66
C THR A 337 11.27 -38.31 12.83
N ALA A 338 10.24 -39.14 12.78
CA ALA A 338 9.29 -39.29 13.88
C ALA A 338 9.98 -40.04 15.01
N LEU A 339 10.04 -39.41 16.18
CA LEU A 339 10.56 -40.02 17.40
C LEU A 339 9.48 -40.86 18.05
N HIS A 340 8.32 -40.25 18.34
CA HIS A 340 7.20 -40.87 19.07
C HIS A 340 5.87 -40.49 18.41
N THR A 341 4.79 -41.18 18.73
CA THR A 341 3.42 -40.82 18.34
C THR A 341 2.58 -40.52 19.57
N LEU A 342 1.80 -39.43 19.49
CA LEU A 342 0.86 -39.03 20.52
C LEU A 342 -0.55 -39.42 20.10
N ARG A 343 -1.30 -40.02 21.02
CA ARG A 343 -2.72 -40.34 20.82
C ARG A 343 -3.59 -39.12 21.12
N LYS A 344 -4.78 -39.11 20.53
CA LYS A 344 -5.82 -38.11 20.82
C LYS A 344 -6.13 -38.05 22.31
N GLY A 345 -6.41 -36.84 22.80
CA GLY A 345 -6.73 -36.56 24.20
C GLY A 345 -5.50 -36.42 25.11
N LYS A 346 -4.28 -36.70 24.62
CA LYS A 346 -3.08 -36.51 25.43
C LYS A 346 -2.81 -35.02 25.65
N GLN A 347 -2.71 -34.58 26.90
CA GLN A 347 -2.18 -33.25 27.23
C GLN A 347 -0.66 -33.23 27.12
N VAL A 348 -0.14 -32.19 26.48
CA VAL A 348 1.29 -31.92 26.35
C VAL A 348 1.58 -30.45 26.68
N GLU A 349 2.72 -30.20 27.31
CA GLU A 349 3.16 -28.84 27.63
C GLU A 349 4.07 -28.31 26.53
N VAL A 350 3.64 -27.24 25.88
CA VAL A 350 4.39 -26.55 24.83
C VAL A 350 5.26 -25.46 25.45
N VAL A 351 6.57 -25.66 25.34
CA VAL A 351 7.62 -24.77 25.90
C VAL A 351 8.06 -23.71 24.89
N GLN A 352 7.94 -24.01 23.59
CA GLN A 352 8.32 -23.09 22.53
C GLN A 352 7.39 -23.28 21.33
N ALA A 353 7.08 -22.22 20.59
CA ALA A 353 6.32 -22.32 19.35
C ALA A 353 7.01 -21.53 18.25
N ILE A 354 7.04 -22.10 17.05
CA ILE A 354 7.57 -21.44 15.85
C ILE A 354 6.60 -21.59 14.68
N ARG A 355 6.51 -20.57 13.84
CA ARG A 355 5.72 -20.62 12.62
C ARG A 355 6.63 -21.12 11.49
N GLY A 356 6.38 -22.33 11.03
CA GLY A 356 7.06 -22.91 9.88
C GLY A 356 6.51 -22.39 8.54
N GLY A 357 7.20 -22.74 7.46
CA GLY A 357 6.74 -22.45 6.10
C GLY A 357 5.39 -23.09 5.78
N LYS A 358 4.70 -22.57 4.75
CA LYS A 358 3.37 -23.02 4.29
C LYS A 358 2.25 -22.91 5.33
N GLY A 359 2.41 -22.04 6.34
CA GLY A 359 1.38 -21.78 7.35
C GLY A 359 1.21 -22.93 8.34
N LYS A 360 2.30 -23.65 8.64
CA LYS A 360 2.37 -24.63 9.73
C LYS A 360 2.88 -23.96 11.00
N VAL A 361 2.39 -24.38 12.16
CA VAL A 361 2.89 -23.96 13.47
C VAL A 361 3.38 -25.19 14.20
N TRP A 362 4.62 -25.14 14.68
CA TRP A 362 5.27 -26.23 15.40
C TRP A 362 5.48 -25.83 16.85
N GLY A 363 5.13 -26.74 17.77
CA GLY A 363 5.35 -26.59 19.21
C GLY A 363 6.43 -27.55 19.68
N ARG A 364 7.39 -27.06 20.47
CA ARG A 364 8.34 -27.89 21.20
C ARG A 364 7.73 -28.33 22.51
N ILE A 365 7.66 -29.63 22.74
CA ILE A 365 7.12 -30.23 23.95
C ILE A 365 8.26 -30.78 24.83
N ALA A 366 8.06 -30.79 26.15
CA ALA A 366 9.07 -31.26 27.10
C ALA A 366 9.08 -32.79 27.25
N ARG A 367 7.90 -33.43 27.24
CA ARG A 367 7.73 -34.87 27.53
C ARG A 367 6.67 -35.52 26.63
N PRO A 368 7.06 -36.41 25.70
CA PRO A 368 8.45 -36.67 25.26
C PRO A 368 9.07 -35.42 24.62
N SER A 369 10.39 -35.29 24.64
CA SER A 369 11.06 -34.13 24.05
C SER A 369 11.01 -34.18 22.53
N GLY A 370 10.55 -33.10 21.90
CA GLY A 370 10.50 -33.02 20.44
C GLY A 370 9.55 -31.94 19.94
N TRP A 371 9.31 -31.95 18.63
CA TRP A 371 8.45 -31.00 17.93
C TRP A 371 7.16 -31.67 17.50
N VAL A 372 6.02 -31.07 17.86
CA VAL A 372 4.68 -31.49 17.46
C VAL A 372 4.06 -30.43 16.56
N LEU A 373 3.29 -30.85 15.57
CA LEU A 373 2.50 -29.93 14.75
C LEU A 373 1.34 -29.42 15.62
N LEU A 374 1.21 -28.09 15.76
CA LEU A 374 0.13 -27.45 16.49
C LEU A 374 -0.97 -26.94 15.58
N ALA A 375 -0.61 -26.43 14.41
CA ALA A 375 -1.59 -26.00 13.42
C ALA A 375 -1.04 -26.17 12.00
N ASP A 376 -1.91 -26.49 11.06
CA ASP A 376 -1.60 -26.50 9.63
C ASP A 376 -2.76 -25.87 8.87
N THR A 377 -2.53 -24.64 8.40
CA THR A 377 -3.55 -23.90 7.65
C THR A 377 -3.88 -24.50 6.29
N GLY A 378 -3.11 -25.47 5.80
CA GLY A 378 -3.38 -26.20 4.56
C GLY A 378 -4.39 -27.33 4.76
N SER A 379 -4.29 -28.08 5.87
CA SER A 379 -5.24 -29.15 6.20
C SER A 379 -6.40 -28.68 7.06
N GLY A 380 -6.33 -27.47 7.64
CA GLY A 380 -7.28 -27.00 8.63
C GLY A 380 -7.04 -27.59 10.03
N TYR A 381 -5.92 -28.30 10.23
CA TYR A 381 -5.57 -28.88 11.51
C TYR A 381 -5.24 -27.81 12.55
N LEU A 382 -5.77 -27.96 13.76
CA LEU A 382 -5.50 -27.10 14.90
C LEU A 382 -5.61 -27.92 16.20
N ALA A 383 -4.46 -28.21 16.82
CA ALA A 383 -4.36 -28.74 18.17
C ALA A 383 -4.91 -27.67 19.12
N VAL A 384 -6.03 -27.95 19.79
CA VAL A 384 -6.83 -26.87 20.35
C VAL A 384 -6.25 -26.22 21.60
N VAL A 385 -6.50 -24.92 21.57
CA VAL A 385 -6.50 -23.84 22.55
C VAL A 385 -6.55 -24.28 24.01
N LYS A 386 -5.55 -23.77 24.73
CA LYS A 386 -5.42 -23.65 26.18
C LYS A 386 -6.74 -23.14 26.79
N ASP A 387 -7.44 -23.98 27.56
CA ASP A 387 -8.46 -23.51 28.50
C ASP A 387 -7.76 -22.68 29.57
N ARG A 388 -7.60 -21.37 29.32
CA ARG A 388 -7.09 -20.42 30.34
C ARG A 388 -8.11 -20.15 31.44
N TYR A 389 -9.33 -20.67 31.33
CA TYR A 389 -10.35 -20.59 32.35
C TYR A 389 -10.71 -22.01 32.80
N GLY A 390 -10.08 -22.44 33.90
CA GLY A 390 -10.58 -23.54 34.69
C GLY A 390 -11.95 -23.19 35.25
N GLY A 391 -13.00 -23.45 34.48
CA GLY A 391 -14.34 -23.68 34.98
C GLY A 391 -14.53 -25.19 35.08
N ALA A 392 -14.29 -25.75 36.27
CA ALA A 392 -14.63 -27.13 36.55
C ALA A 392 -16.15 -27.30 36.41
N SER A 393 -16.60 -27.89 35.31
CA SER A 393 -17.93 -28.51 35.21
C SER A 393 -17.71 -30.02 35.24
N ALA A 394 -17.75 -30.58 36.44
CA ALA A 394 -17.92 -32.00 36.63
C ALA A 394 -19.39 -32.33 36.32
N ASP A 395 -19.61 -33.03 35.20
CA ASP A 395 -20.81 -33.83 34.96
C ASP A 395 -20.45 -34.91 33.94
N SER A 396 -19.97 -36.05 34.44
CA SER A 396 -20.10 -37.39 33.87
C SER A 396 -19.81 -38.42 34.95
#